data_AF-A0AA40K418-F1
#
_entry.id   AF-A0AA40K418-F1
#
_cell.length_a   1.000
_cell.length_b   1.000
_cell.length_c   1.000
_cell.angle_alpha   90.00
_cell.angle_beta   90.00
_cell.angle_gamma   90.00
#
_symmetry.space_group_name_H-M   'P 1'
#
loop_
_entity.id
_entity.type
_entity.pdbx_description
1 polymer ?
#
loop_
_entity_poly.entity_id
_entity_poly.type
_entity_poly.pdbx_seq_one_letter_code
_entity_poly.pdbx_strand_id
1 'polypeptide(L)'
;MAPKRANDDSEASADRAKKPRQGFRVGPDNLPDGAWKRKVTKIKKDLITKAKIKKQYSKIKAAHTSTSEGPTPTIPELPPSPTHHPTTSDQTPAASESDSKQKSSEAEEPPASPSPELHPSRLHLLTTDEAPNPNASAPDFPPLPKRNNGDRSRNKKRKPDYFEKELSKAAELKAKQEARQAEFARRQKEKEDRIRQRERWRRQMDKAKRPDKKTGKVKVGRESRILLEKVERLVGGGGK
;
A
#
# COMPACT_ATOMS: atom_id res chain seq x y z
N MET A 1 11.60 9.62 -84.13
CA MET A 1 11.27 10.13 -82.77
C MET A 1 10.95 8.95 -81.88
N ALA A 2 11.62 8.81 -80.73
CA ALA A 2 11.47 7.66 -79.84
C ALA A 2 10.15 7.71 -79.05
N PRO A 3 9.48 6.56 -78.81
CA PRO A 3 8.24 6.52 -78.03
C PRO A 3 8.49 6.82 -76.55
N LYS A 4 7.56 7.57 -75.96
CA LYS A 4 7.59 8.05 -74.58
C LYS A 4 7.46 6.87 -73.62
N ARG A 5 8.42 6.70 -72.70
CA ARG A 5 8.40 5.63 -71.67
C ARG A 5 7.14 5.75 -70.81
N ALA A 6 6.43 4.65 -70.59
CA ALA A 6 5.36 4.56 -69.61
C ALA A 6 5.97 4.63 -68.20
N ASN A 7 5.30 5.32 -67.26
CA ASN A 7 5.74 5.38 -65.86
C ASN A 7 5.60 3.99 -65.22
N ASP A 8 6.72 3.40 -64.79
CA ASP A 8 6.85 2.11 -64.09
C ASP A 8 6.28 2.09 -62.64
N ASP A 9 5.42 3.04 -62.27
CA ASP A 9 4.86 3.15 -60.90
C ASP A 9 3.42 2.63 -60.77
N SER A 10 2.79 2.15 -61.85
CA SER A 10 1.39 1.68 -61.81
C SER A 10 1.19 0.20 -61.48
N GLU A 11 2.25 -0.63 -61.48
CA GLU A 11 2.16 -2.07 -61.21
C GLU A 11 2.43 -2.44 -59.72
N ALA A 12 3.03 -1.55 -58.92
CA ALA A 12 3.40 -1.84 -57.52
C ALA A 12 2.37 -1.41 -56.46
N SER A 13 1.14 -1.05 -56.84
CA SER A 13 0.11 -0.62 -55.87
C SER A 13 -1.33 -1.00 -56.25
N ALA A 14 -1.51 -2.11 -56.96
CA ALA A 14 -2.85 -2.64 -57.28
C ALA A 14 -3.53 -3.41 -56.13
N ASP A 15 -2.84 -3.76 -55.03
CA ASP A 15 -3.40 -4.64 -53.98
C ASP A 15 -3.51 -4.06 -52.56
N ARG A 16 -3.26 -2.77 -52.35
CA ARG A 16 -3.57 -2.13 -51.07
C ARG A 16 -4.80 -1.27 -51.22
N ALA A 17 -5.97 -1.91 -51.08
CA ALA A 17 -7.22 -1.24 -50.79
C ALA A 17 -6.97 -0.15 -49.73
N LYS A 18 -6.93 1.11 -50.16
CA LYS A 18 -6.65 2.25 -49.31
C LYS A 18 -7.81 2.32 -48.34
N LYS A 19 -7.59 1.90 -47.08
CA LYS A 19 -8.60 2.03 -46.03
C LYS A 19 -9.07 3.48 -46.03
N PRO A 20 -10.38 3.74 -46.11
CA PRO A 20 -10.88 5.11 -46.12
C PRO A 20 -10.28 5.82 -44.90
N ARG A 21 -9.65 6.97 -45.13
CA ARG A 21 -9.08 7.79 -44.05
C ARG A 21 -10.24 8.12 -43.13
N GLN A 22 -10.24 7.54 -41.95
CA GLN A 22 -11.27 7.76 -40.95
C GLN A 22 -11.28 9.26 -40.63
N GLY A 23 -12.27 10.00 -41.14
CA GLY A 23 -12.42 11.43 -40.88
C GLY A 23 -12.48 11.73 -39.38
N PHE A 24 -12.45 13.01 -39.01
CA PHE A 24 -12.46 13.45 -37.62
C PHE A 24 -13.64 12.83 -36.86
N ARG A 25 -13.40 11.75 -36.09
CA ARG A 25 -14.42 11.07 -35.30
C ARG A 25 -14.73 11.96 -34.10
N VAL A 26 -15.78 12.76 -34.20
CA VAL A 26 -16.38 13.47 -33.06
C VAL A 26 -17.31 12.50 -32.35
N GLY A 27 -16.73 11.53 -31.65
CA GLY A 27 -17.46 10.56 -30.85
C GLY A 27 -17.00 10.60 -29.39
N PRO A 28 -17.75 10.02 -28.46
CA PRO A 28 -17.41 9.97 -27.03
C PRO A 28 -16.02 9.35 -26.74
N ASP A 29 -15.47 8.57 -27.67
CA ASP A 29 -14.12 8.01 -27.61
C ASP A 29 -12.99 9.04 -27.89
N ASN A 30 -13.30 10.15 -28.56
CA ASN A 30 -12.35 11.18 -28.98
C ASN A 30 -12.64 12.55 -28.34
N LEU A 31 -13.70 12.64 -27.54
CA LEU A 31 -13.89 13.76 -26.63
C LEU A 31 -12.82 13.70 -25.54
N PRO A 32 -12.32 14.85 -25.05
CA PRO A 32 -11.38 14.89 -23.95
C PRO A 32 -11.98 14.15 -22.76
N ASP A 33 -11.54 12.90 -22.60
CA ASP A 33 -12.01 12.00 -21.55
C ASP A 33 -11.90 12.78 -20.23
N GLY A 34 -13.03 12.92 -19.53
CA GLY A 34 -13.19 13.93 -18.49
C GLY A 34 -12.03 13.91 -17.48
N ALA A 35 -11.71 15.05 -16.87
CA ALA A 35 -10.54 15.21 -16.00
C ALA A 35 -10.36 14.09 -14.97
N TRP A 36 -11.46 13.50 -14.50
CA TRP A 36 -11.45 12.37 -13.57
C TRP A 36 -10.92 11.06 -14.17
N LYS A 37 -11.33 10.71 -15.40
CA LYS A 37 -10.81 9.52 -16.08
C LYS A 37 -9.33 9.67 -16.44
N ARG A 38 -8.86 10.87 -16.78
CA ARG A 38 -7.42 11.17 -16.93
C ARG A 38 -6.66 10.98 -15.63
N LYS A 39 -7.20 11.44 -14.50
CA LYS A 39 -6.61 11.20 -13.17
C LYS A 39 -6.55 9.70 -12.85
N VAL A 40 -7.63 8.95 -13.06
CA VAL A 40 -7.66 7.50 -12.81
C VAL A 40 -6.66 6.75 -13.70
N THR A 41 -6.61 7.07 -14.99
CA THR A 41 -5.65 6.44 -15.92
C THR A 41 -4.21 6.83 -15.58
N LYS A 42 -3.93 8.07 -15.18
CA LYS A 42 -2.62 8.51 -14.69
C LYS A 42 -2.21 7.77 -13.41
N ILE A 43 -3.10 7.70 -12.42
CA ILE A 43 -2.87 6.95 -11.18
C ILE A 43 -2.57 5.48 -11.49
N LYS A 44 -3.37 4.85 -12.36
CA LYS A 44 -3.16 3.44 -12.75
C LYS A 44 -1.80 3.24 -13.44
N LYS A 45 -1.43 4.12 -14.39
CA LYS A 45 -0.14 4.06 -15.08
C LYS A 45 1.03 4.24 -14.10
N ASP A 46 0.94 5.22 -13.19
CA ASP A 46 1.97 5.49 -12.18
C ASP A 46 2.14 4.33 -11.18
N LEU A 47 1.05 3.67 -10.80
CA LEU A 47 1.10 2.51 -9.91
C LEU A 47 1.77 1.30 -10.60
N ILE A 48 1.51 1.13 -11.90
CA ILE A 48 2.15 0.08 -12.72
C ILE A 48 3.65 0.36 -12.89
N THR A 49 4.06 1.59 -13.18
CA THR A 49 5.48 1.93 -13.35
C THR A 49 6.25 1.75 -12.05
N LYS A 50 5.70 2.24 -10.92
CA LYS A 50 6.29 2.02 -9.58
C LYS A 50 6.47 0.54 -9.27
N ALA A 51 5.48 -0.29 -9.58
CA ALA A 51 5.58 -1.74 -9.37
C ALA A 51 6.65 -2.38 -10.26
N LYS A 52 6.78 -1.96 -11.53
CA LYS A 52 7.83 -2.42 -12.44
C LYS A 52 9.22 -2.04 -11.95
N ILE A 53 9.41 -0.78 -11.55
CA ILE A 53 10.69 -0.28 -11.01
C ILE A 53 11.06 -1.08 -9.75
N LYS A 54 10.11 -1.29 -8.83
CA LYS A 54 10.37 -2.11 -7.62
C LYS A 54 10.77 -3.54 -7.96
N LYS A 55 10.14 -4.17 -8.94
CA LYS A 55 10.51 -5.51 -9.40
C LYS A 55 11.91 -5.55 -10.01
N GLN A 56 12.23 -4.60 -10.89
CA GLN A 56 13.57 -4.50 -11.50
C GLN A 56 14.64 -4.22 -10.46
N TYR A 57 14.39 -3.29 -9.54
CA TYR A 57 15.29 -2.97 -8.44
C TYR A 57 15.52 -4.18 -7.52
N SER A 58 14.45 -4.89 -7.14
CA SER A 58 14.58 -6.14 -6.37
C SER A 58 15.41 -7.19 -7.10
N LYS A 59 15.27 -7.30 -8.43
CA LYS A 59 16.04 -8.25 -9.24
C LYS A 59 17.52 -7.89 -9.30
N ILE A 60 17.84 -6.61 -9.49
CA ILE A 60 19.22 -6.10 -9.49
C ILE A 60 19.83 -6.26 -8.09
N LYS A 61 19.10 -5.89 -7.03
CA LYS A 61 19.54 -6.04 -5.65
C LYS A 61 19.87 -7.50 -5.32
N ALA A 62 18.98 -8.43 -5.68
CA ALA A 62 19.22 -9.86 -5.51
C ALA A 62 20.44 -10.36 -6.30
N ALA A 63 20.62 -9.89 -7.55
CA ALA A 63 21.79 -10.23 -8.35
C ALA A 63 23.09 -9.72 -7.71
N HIS A 64 23.14 -8.45 -7.29
CA HIS A 64 24.33 -7.89 -6.64
C HIS A 64 24.65 -8.54 -5.29
N THR A 65 23.63 -8.87 -4.47
CA THR A 65 23.87 -9.62 -3.23
C THR A 65 24.32 -11.05 -3.50
N SER A 66 23.78 -11.71 -4.54
CA SER A 66 24.25 -13.06 -4.93
C SER A 66 25.64 -13.05 -5.56
N THR A 67 26.04 -11.96 -6.22
CA THR A 67 27.39 -11.80 -6.78
C THR A 67 28.39 -11.35 -5.71
N SER A 68 27.96 -10.66 -4.65
CA SER A 68 28.83 -10.31 -3.52
C SER A 68 29.06 -11.44 -2.52
N GLU A 69 28.31 -12.55 -2.61
CA GLU A 69 28.44 -13.70 -1.70
C GLU A 69 28.87 -15.03 -2.39
N GLY A 70 29.49 -14.95 -3.58
CA GLY A 70 30.06 -16.10 -4.31
C GLY A 70 31.55 -15.92 -4.62
N PRO A 71 32.33 -17.02 -4.70
CA PRO A 71 33.76 -17.05 -4.35
C PRO A 71 34.64 -16.29 -5.34
N THR A 72 35.66 -15.64 -4.80
CA THR A 72 36.75 -14.97 -5.52
C THR A 72 37.26 -15.80 -6.70
N PRO A 73 37.10 -15.36 -7.96
CA PRO A 73 37.96 -15.83 -9.03
C PRO A 73 39.29 -15.09 -8.94
N THR A 74 40.32 -15.90 -8.72
CA THR A 74 41.76 -15.63 -8.78
C THR A 74 42.14 -14.64 -9.87
N ILE A 75 42.93 -13.64 -9.47
CA ILE A 75 43.63 -12.64 -10.31
C ILE A 75 44.62 -13.34 -11.25
N PRO A 76 44.73 -12.91 -12.53
CA PRO A 76 46.05 -12.75 -13.11
C PRO A 76 46.24 -11.35 -13.73
N GLU A 77 47.22 -10.63 -13.17
CA GLU A 77 48.25 -9.81 -13.81
C GLU A 77 47.87 -8.67 -14.79
N LEU A 78 48.21 -7.44 -14.39
CA LEU A 78 48.21 -6.21 -15.21
C LEU A 78 49.31 -6.23 -16.30
N PRO A 79 49.14 -5.39 -17.34
CA PRO A 79 50.20 -4.41 -17.64
C PRO A 79 49.70 -2.94 -17.74
N PRO A 80 50.59 -1.93 -17.67
CA PRO A 80 50.27 -0.57 -17.19
C PRO A 80 50.02 0.54 -18.25
N SER A 81 49.06 1.44 -17.93
CA SER A 81 48.92 2.89 -18.31
C SER A 81 48.79 3.29 -19.80
N PRO A 82 48.32 4.53 -20.20
CA PRO A 82 48.16 5.79 -19.43
C PRO A 82 46.86 6.64 -19.65
N THR A 83 46.53 7.41 -18.62
CA THR A 83 46.05 8.82 -18.56
C THR A 83 45.19 9.43 -19.67
N HIS A 84 43.93 9.78 -19.34
CA HIS A 84 43.28 11.04 -19.76
C HIS A 84 42.40 11.61 -18.61
N HIS A 85 42.63 12.88 -18.29
CA HIS A 85 41.98 13.78 -17.32
C HIS A 85 40.83 14.56 -17.99
N PRO A 86 40.05 15.46 -17.34
CA PRO A 86 39.66 15.68 -15.92
C PRO A 86 38.11 15.92 -15.78
N THR A 87 37.68 16.54 -14.67
CA THR A 87 36.36 17.17 -14.36
C THR A 87 35.34 16.21 -13.73
N THR A 88 34.81 16.36 -12.52
CA THR A 88 34.52 17.53 -11.65
C THR A 88 34.57 17.06 -10.20
N SER A 89 35.29 17.75 -9.32
CA SER A 89 35.36 17.44 -7.89
C SER A 89 34.25 18.14 -7.10
N ASP A 90 33.62 17.31 -6.27
CA ASP A 90 32.73 17.62 -5.14
C ASP A 90 33.30 18.62 -4.12
N GLN A 91 32.38 19.28 -3.41
CA GLN A 91 32.51 19.52 -1.96
C GLN A 91 31.27 18.97 -1.23
N THR A 92 31.57 18.30 -0.13
CA THR A 92 30.78 17.46 0.81
C THR A 92 29.98 18.32 1.83
N PRO A 93 29.46 17.85 3.02
CA PRO A 93 29.23 16.48 3.60
C PRO A 93 27.88 16.29 4.37
N ALA A 94 27.68 15.09 4.96
CA ALA A 94 27.18 14.80 6.34
C ALA A 94 25.84 14.04 6.58
N ALA A 95 25.91 13.14 7.59
CA ALA A 95 24.88 12.47 8.44
C ALA A 95 24.08 11.29 7.83
N SER A 96 24.35 10.01 8.16
CA SER A 96 24.11 9.23 9.40
C SER A 96 22.63 8.91 9.70
N GLU A 97 22.21 7.65 9.60
CA GLU A 97 21.75 6.83 10.76
C GLU A 97 21.15 5.47 10.34
N SER A 98 21.33 4.52 11.26
CA SER A 98 21.21 3.08 11.19
C SER A 98 19.90 2.60 11.83
N ASP A 99 19.38 1.43 11.44
CA ASP A 99 18.96 0.37 12.39
C ASP A 99 18.58 -0.92 11.63
N SER A 100 19.35 -1.99 11.83
CA SER A 100 18.91 -3.36 11.52
C SER A 100 19.45 -4.30 12.59
N LYS A 101 18.50 -5.01 13.20
CA LYS A 101 18.65 -5.94 14.33
C LYS A 101 18.54 -7.39 13.83
N GLN A 102 19.65 -8.13 13.83
CA GLN A 102 19.74 -9.61 13.80
C GLN A 102 21.09 -9.93 14.50
N LYS A 103 21.22 -10.71 15.58
CA LYS A 103 20.78 -12.07 15.98
C LYS A 103 21.29 -13.19 15.05
N SER A 104 22.52 -13.65 15.33
CA SER A 104 23.07 -15.00 15.08
C SER A 104 24.39 -15.09 15.89
N SER A 105 24.48 -15.98 16.88
CA SER A 105 25.06 -17.34 16.83
C SER A 105 26.57 -17.39 17.08
N GLU A 106 26.91 -17.88 18.27
CA GLU A 106 27.95 -18.87 18.61
C GLU A 106 29.23 -18.96 17.76
N ALA A 107 30.34 -18.61 18.44
CA ALA A 107 31.69 -19.18 18.42
C ALA A 107 32.31 -19.61 17.09
N GLU A 108 33.16 -18.73 16.54
CA GLU A 108 34.43 -19.12 15.93
C GLU A 108 35.42 -17.97 16.16
N GLU A 109 36.59 -18.28 16.70
CA GLU A 109 37.64 -17.34 17.10
C GLU A 109 38.64 -17.15 15.95
N PRO A 110 38.86 -15.90 15.47
CA PRO A 110 40.08 -15.57 14.71
C PRO A 110 40.76 -14.27 15.26
N PRO A 111 41.97 -13.93 14.78
CA PRO A 111 43.11 -13.53 15.62
C PRO A 111 43.05 -12.11 16.18
N ALA A 112 43.72 -11.94 17.33
CA ALA A 112 43.85 -10.70 18.10
C ALA A 112 44.15 -9.47 17.21
N SER A 113 43.15 -8.62 17.06
CA SER A 113 43.28 -7.26 16.55
C SER A 113 43.70 -6.33 17.70
N PRO A 114 44.60 -5.35 17.49
CA PRO A 114 45.01 -4.44 18.55
C PRO A 114 43.79 -3.62 18.98
N SER A 115 43.31 -3.88 20.19
CA SER A 115 42.20 -3.14 20.78
C SER A 115 42.59 -1.65 20.85
N PRO A 116 41.69 -0.71 20.52
CA PRO A 116 42.02 0.71 20.59
C PRO A 116 42.42 1.07 22.03
N GLU A 117 43.62 1.62 22.20
CA GLU A 117 44.13 2.08 23.49
C GLU A 117 43.13 3.10 24.08
N LEU A 118 42.55 2.75 25.23
CA LEU A 118 41.60 3.63 25.91
C LEU A 118 42.33 4.89 26.37
N HIS A 119 41.70 6.06 26.12
CA HIS A 119 42.23 7.36 26.56
C HIS A 119 42.55 7.32 28.08
N PRO A 120 43.65 7.94 28.55
CA PRO A 120 44.13 7.78 29.93
C PRO A 120 43.12 8.20 31.02
N SER A 121 42.22 9.13 30.69
CA SER A 121 41.10 9.53 31.56
C SER A 121 40.08 8.41 31.75
N ARG A 122 39.86 7.59 30.72
CA ARG A 122 38.98 6.43 30.77
C ARG A 122 39.66 5.27 31.51
N LEU A 123 40.97 5.10 31.35
CA LEU A 123 41.74 4.15 32.17
C LEU A 123 41.63 4.49 33.66
N HIS A 124 41.79 5.75 34.06
CA HIS A 124 41.63 6.15 35.46
C HIS A 124 40.27 5.77 36.04
N LEU A 125 39.18 6.01 35.30
CA LEU A 125 37.82 5.68 35.76
C LEU A 125 37.57 4.16 35.88
N LEU A 126 38.23 3.36 35.03
CA LEU A 126 38.13 1.90 35.08
C LEU A 126 39.09 1.27 36.09
N THR A 127 40.24 1.90 36.38
CA THR A 127 41.21 1.38 37.36
C THR A 127 40.89 1.84 38.77
N THR A 128 40.15 2.93 38.96
CA THR A 128 39.58 3.29 40.25
C THR A 128 38.34 2.44 40.50
N ASP A 129 38.51 1.23 41.04
CA ASP A 129 37.45 0.41 41.63
C ASP A 129 36.89 1.01 42.95
N GLU A 130 36.98 2.33 43.11
CA GLU A 130 36.43 3.06 44.24
C GLU A 130 34.95 3.27 43.99
N ALA A 131 34.11 2.35 44.49
CA ALA A 131 32.67 2.57 44.52
C ALA A 131 32.39 3.90 45.23
N PRO A 132 31.58 4.81 44.67
CA PRO A 132 31.27 6.06 45.35
C PRO A 132 30.67 5.73 46.72
N ASN A 133 31.40 6.06 47.78
CA ASN A 133 30.97 5.78 49.14
C ASN A 133 29.64 6.50 49.37
N PRO A 134 28.52 5.76 49.59
CA PRO A 134 27.20 6.39 49.78
C PRO A 134 27.13 7.20 51.09
N ASN A 135 28.14 7.09 51.96
CA ASN A 135 28.30 7.82 53.21
C ASN A 135 29.41 8.89 53.17
N ALA A 136 29.94 9.25 51.99
CA ALA A 136 30.73 10.46 51.88
C ALA A 136 29.81 11.65 52.19
N SER A 137 29.86 12.10 53.44
CA SER A 137 29.03 13.15 54.01
C SER A 137 28.99 14.35 53.06
N ALA A 138 27.82 14.58 52.46
CA ALA A 138 27.57 15.82 51.75
C ALA A 138 27.88 16.99 52.70
N PRO A 139 28.55 18.07 52.24
CA PRO A 139 28.83 19.20 53.11
C PRO A 139 27.51 19.72 53.72
N ASP A 140 27.55 20.02 55.02
CA ASP A 140 26.40 20.51 55.81
C ASP A 140 25.80 21.76 55.18
N PHE A 141 24.81 21.57 54.30
CA PHE A 141 23.95 22.63 53.82
C PHE A 141 22.79 22.78 54.81
N PRO A 142 22.49 24.02 55.28
CA PRO A 142 21.37 24.22 56.19
C PRO A 142 20.06 23.78 55.51
N PRO A 143 19.12 23.16 56.25
CA PRO A 143 17.89 22.64 55.67
C PRO A 143 17.08 23.79 55.05
N LEU A 144 16.83 23.70 53.74
CA LEU A 144 15.99 24.65 53.03
C LEU A 144 14.58 24.72 53.67
N PRO A 145 13.95 25.90 53.74
CA PRO A 145 12.64 26.06 54.34
C PRO A 145 11.62 25.19 53.59
N LYS A 146 10.82 24.42 54.35
CA LYS A 146 9.71 23.62 53.83
C LYS A 146 8.72 24.54 53.12
N ARG A 147 8.81 24.64 51.79
CA ARG A 147 7.79 25.33 50.97
C ARG A 147 6.49 24.54 51.11
N ASN A 148 5.46 25.19 51.64
CA ASN A 148 4.07 24.71 51.63
C ASN A 148 3.58 24.51 50.19
N ASN A 149 3.97 23.40 49.57
CA ASN A 149 3.54 22.97 48.23
C ASN A 149 2.34 21.99 48.33
N GLY A 150 1.50 22.15 49.35
CA GLY A 150 0.41 21.21 49.65
C GLY A 150 -0.74 21.19 48.62
N ASP A 151 -0.97 22.29 47.91
CA ASP A 151 -2.15 22.41 47.02
C ASP A 151 -1.85 22.45 45.52
N ARG A 152 -0.57 22.51 45.10
CA ARG A 152 -0.22 22.52 43.66
C ARG A 152 0.07 21.14 43.06
N SER A 153 0.25 20.09 43.87
CA SER A 153 0.60 18.75 43.35
C SER A 153 -0.60 17.84 43.06
N ARG A 154 -1.79 18.12 43.62
CA ARG A 154 -2.94 17.21 43.52
C ARG A 154 -3.70 17.26 42.19
N ASN A 155 -3.36 18.21 41.31
CA ASN A 155 -4.03 18.37 40.01
C ASN A 155 -3.11 18.10 38.81
N LYS A 156 -2.04 17.32 38.99
CA LYS A 156 -1.23 16.85 37.86
C LYS A 156 -1.86 15.56 37.32
N LYS A 157 -2.69 15.69 36.28
CA LYS A 157 -3.21 14.54 35.53
C LYS A 157 -2.01 13.65 35.16
N ARG A 158 -2.05 12.39 35.60
CA ARG A 158 -1.00 11.40 35.30
C ARG A 158 -0.87 11.33 33.78
N LYS A 159 0.35 11.45 33.28
CA LYS A 159 0.61 11.23 31.85
C LYS A 159 0.26 9.76 31.58
N PRO A 160 -0.57 9.47 30.57
CA PRO A 160 -0.93 8.09 30.26
C PRO A 160 0.33 7.30 29.96
N ASP A 161 0.40 6.11 30.52
CA ASP A 161 1.54 5.20 30.35
C ASP A 161 1.65 4.79 28.88
N TYR A 162 2.85 4.38 28.46
CA TYR A 162 3.16 4.06 27.07
C TYR A 162 2.17 3.04 26.47
N PHE A 163 1.86 2.00 27.25
CA PHE A 163 0.93 0.94 26.86
C PHE A 163 -0.54 1.37 26.85
N GLU A 164 -0.95 2.33 27.69
CA GLU A 164 -2.33 2.82 27.70
C GLU A 164 -2.70 3.50 26.37
N LYS A 165 -1.73 4.19 25.74
CA LYS A 165 -1.91 4.80 24.42
C LYS A 165 -1.98 3.76 23.30
N GLU A 166 -1.27 2.64 23.44
CA GLU A 166 -1.33 1.56 22.46
C GLU A 166 -2.65 0.79 22.56
N LEU A 167 -3.12 0.52 23.79
CA LEU A 167 -4.42 -0.09 24.03
C LEU A 167 -5.57 0.81 23.55
N SER A 168 -5.48 2.13 23.75
CA SER A 168 -6.51 3.06 23.27
C SER A 168 -6.57 3.08 21.74
N LYS A 169 -5.42 3.11 21.06
CA LYS A 169 -5.35 3.03 19.60
C LYS A 169 -5.85 1.69 19.07
N ALA A 170 -5.52 0.58 19.74
CA ALA A 170 -6.04 -0.73 19.37
C ALA A 170 -7.57 -0.79 19.50
N ALA A 171 -8.13 -0.22 20.57
CA ALA A 171 -9.57 -0.12 20.78
C ALA A 171 -10.24 0.76 19.71
N GLU A 172 -9.66 1.92 19.37
CA GLU A 172 -10.15 2.81 18.31
C GLU A 172 -10.16 2.13 16.94
N LEU A 173 -9.08 1.41 16.60
CA LEU A 173 -8.99 0.67 15.35
C LEU A 173 -10.02 -0.45 15.28
N LYS A 174 -10.22 -1.19 16.38
CA LYS A 174 -11.23 -2.24 16.48
C LYS A 174 -12.64 -1.67 16.33
N ALA A 175 -12.96 -0.60 17.05
CA ALA A 175 -14.25 0.07 16.95
C ALA A 175 -14.52 0.62 15.54
N LYS A 176 -13.51 1.17 14.88
CA LYS A 176 -13.62 1.65 13.48
C LYS A 176 -13.86 0.51 12.49
N GLN A 177 -13.20 -0.64 12.68
CA GLN A 177 -13.42 -1.83 11.85
C GLN A 177 -14.83 -2.39 12.07
N GLU A 178 -15.27 -2.47 13.33
CA GLU A 178 -16.61 -2.95 13.68
C GLU A 178 -17.70 -2.02 13.12
N ALA A 179 -17.54 -0.70 13.20
CA ALA A 179 -18.47 0.25 12.60
C ALA A 179 -18.58 0.05 11.08
N ARG A 180 -17.45 -0.20 10.40
CA ARG A 180 -17.43 -0.48 8.96
C ARG A 180 -18.12 -1.81 8.62
N GLN A 181 -17.90 -2.84 9.44
CA GLN A 181 -18.56 -4.14 9.28
C GLN A 181 -20.05 -4.05 9.55
N ALA A 182 -20.47 -3.28 10.57
CA ALA A 182 -21.86 -3.05 10.90
C ALA A 182 -22.59 -2.31 9.76
N GLU A 183 -21.99 -1.25 9.19
CA GLU A 183 -22.56 -0.57 8.03
C GLU A 183 -22.70 -1.51 6.82
N PHE A 184 -21.66 -2.31 6.56
CA PHE A 184 -21.71 -3.32 5.49
C PHE A 184 -22.81 -4.35 5.75
N ALA A 185 -22.92 -4.89 6.97
CA ALA A 185 -23.94 -5.85 7.35
C ALA A 185 -25.36 -5.27 7.22
N ARG A 186 -25.58 -3.99 7.55
CA ARG A 186 -26.87 -3.32 7.34
C ARG A 186 -27.22 -3.24 5.86
N ARG A 187 -26.28 -2.82 5.01
CA ARG A 187 -26.49 -2.81 3.54
C ARG A 187 -26.74 -4.21 2.98
N GLN A 188 -26.07 -5.25 3.49
CA GLN A 188 -26.30 -6.61 3.04
C GLN A 188 -27.67 -7.12 3.44
N LYS A 189 -28.10 -6.90 4.70
CA LYS A 189 -29.45 -7.26 5.15
C LYS A 189 -30.55 -6.61 4.30
N GLU A 190 -30.43 -5.32 3.99
CA GLU A 190 -31.41 -4.64 3.11
C GLU A 190 -31.44 -5.25 1.70
N LYS A 191 -30.27 -5.56 1.14
CA LYS A 191 -30.17 -6.24 -0.16
C LYS A 191 -30.76 -7.64 -0.11
N GLU A 192 -30.46 -8.42 0.93
CA GLU A 192 -30.97 -9.77 1.16
C GLU A 192 -32.49 -9.75 1.30
N ASP A 193 -33.04 -8.81 2.05
CA ASP A 193 -34.49 -8.64 2.18
C ASP A 193 -35.13 -8.30 0.83
N ARG A 194 -34.52 -7.39 0.05
CA ARG A 194 -35.00 -7.07 -1.30
C ARG A 194 -34.93 -8.27 -2.24
N ILE A 195 -33.85 -9.04 -2.19
CA ILE A 195 -33.69 -10.28 -2.97
C ILE A 195 -34.71 -11.32 -2.53
N ARG A 196 -34.90 -11.52 -1.23
CA ARG A 196 -35.84 -12.48 -0.65
C ARG A 196 -37.28 -12.14 -1.01
N GLN A 197 -37.66 -10.86 -0.99
CA GLN A 197 -38.97 -10.41 -1.45
C GLN A 197 -39.15 -10.68 -2.95
N ARG A 198 -38.13 -10.37 -3.77
CA ARG A 198 -38.15 -10.67 -5.20
C ARG A 198 -38.25 -12.17 -5.48
N GLU A 199 -37.54 -13.00 -4.72
CA GLU A 199 -37.59 -14.45 -4.83
C GLU A 199 -38.94 -15.02 -4.40
N ARG A 200 -39.50 -14.55 -3.29
CA ARG A 200 -40.85 -14.94 -2.84
C ARG A 200 -41.87 -14.64 -3.94
N TRP A 201 -41.82 -13.43 -4.49
CA TRP A 201 -42.67 -13.02 -5.60
C TRP A 201 -42.47 -13.89 -6.84
N ARG A 202 -41.21 -14.14 -7.23
CA ARG A 202 -40.87 -15.00 -8.36
C ARG A 202 -41.41 -16.42 -8.15
N ARG A 203 -41.21 -17.01 -6.97
CA ARG A 203 -41.70 -18.35 -6.61
C ARG A 203 -43.22 -18.43 -6.65
N GLN A 204 -43.92 -17.40 -6.17
CA GLN A 204 -45.39 -17.34 -6.25
C GLN A 204 -45.86 -17.25 -7.71
N MET A 205 -45.24 -16.41 -8.53
CA MET A 205 -45.57 -16.31 -9.96
C MET A 205 -45.26 -17.61 -10.70
N ASP A 206 -44.12 -18.24 -10.45
CA ASP A 206 -43.75 -19.54 -11.02
C ASP A 206 -44.76 -20.62 -10.59
N LYS A 207 -45.29 -20.55 -9.36
CA LYS A 207 -46.34 -21.45 -8.88
C LYS A 207 -47.68 -21.22 -9.58
N ALA A 208 -48.05 -19.97 -9.84
CA ALA A 208 -49.28 -19.61 -10.54
C ALA A 208 -49.24 -19.93 -12.03
N LYS A 209 -48.07 -19.76 -12.66
CA LYS A 209 -47.78 -20.13 -14.05
C LYS A 209 -47.76 -21.64 -14.31
N ARG A 210 -47.77 -22.48 -13.27
CA ARG A 210 -47.80 -23.93 -13.45
C ARG A 210 -49.14 -24.34 -14.08
N PRO A 211 -49.12 -24.99 -15.27
CA PRO A 211 -50.34 -25.45 -15.92
C PRO A 211 -51.03 -26.53 -15.08
N ASP A 212 -52.35 -26.64 -15.22
CA ASP A 212 -53.10 -27.72 -14.58
C ASP A 212 -52.73 -29.08 -15.17
N LYS A 213 -52.58 -30.10 -14.31
CA LYS A 213 -52.21 -31.46 -14.72
C LYS A 213 -53.24 -32.13 -15.66
N LYS A 214 -54.51 -31.72 -15.59
CA LYS A 214 -55.60 -32.35 -16.36
C LYS A 214 -55.81 -31.71 -17.73
N THR A 215 -55.71 -30.38 -17.81
CA THR A 215 -56.05 -29.61 -19.02
C THR A 215 -54.84 -28.96 -19.67
N GLY A 216 -53.67 -28.92 -19.01
CA GLY A 216 -52.45 -28.29 -19.52
C GLY A 216 -52.51 -26.76 -19.63
N LYS A 217 -53.65 -26.13 -19.32
CA LYS A 217 -53.86 -24.69 -19.41
C LYS A 217 -53.47 -23.99 -18.10
N VAL A 218 -52.93 -22.78 -18.21
CA VAL A 218 -52.58 -21.93 -17.05
C VAL A 218 -53.82 -21.23 -16.53
N LYS A 219 -54.01 -21.24 -15.20
CA LYS A 219 -55.15 -20.60 -14.53
C LYS A 219 -54.86 -19.11 -14.28
N VAL A 220 -55.36 -18.25 -15.16
CA VAL A 220 -55.20 -16.78 -15.09
C VAL A 220 -55.66 -16.18 -13.76
N GLY A 221 -56.66 -16.79 -13.10
CA GLY A 221 -57.12 -16.38 -11.77
C GLY A 221 -56.06 -16.46 -10.65
N ARG A 222 -55.05 -17.35 -10.79
CA ARG A 222 -53.96 -17.46 -9.80
C ARG A 222 -52.90 -16.38 -10.00
N GLU A 223 -52.63 -16.01 -11.25
CA GLU A 223 -51.65 -14.98 -11.59
C GLU A 223 -52.19 -13.58 -11.30
N SER A 224 -53.45 -13.32 -11.64
CA SER A 224 -54.12 -12.05 -11.37
C SER A 224 -54.12 -11.72 -9.88
N ARG A 225 -54.41 -12.66 -8.99
CA ARG A 225 -54.37 -12.43 -7.54
C ARG A 225 -52.99 -11.99 -7.04
N ILE A 226 -51.92 -12.63 -7.52
CA ILE A 226 -50.56 -12.24 -7.15
C ILE A 226 -50.31 -10.84 -7.68
N LEU A 227 -50.50 -10.60 -8.98
CA LEU A 227 -50.29 -9.28 -9.61
C LEU A 227 -51.03 -8.15 -8.91
N LEU A 228 -52.28 -8.37 -8.46
CA LEU A 228 -53.06 -7.39 -7.70
C LEU A 228 -52.37 -7.01 -6.38
N GLU A 229 -51.80 -7.96 -5.64
CA GLU A 229 -51.06 -7.69 -4.39
C GLU A 229 -49.81 -6.81 -4.64
N LYS A 230 -49.13 -6.94 -5.79
CA LYS A 230 -48.03 -6.03 -6.16
C LYS A 230 -48.51 -4.67 -6.59
N VAL A 231 -49.63 -4.59 -7.31
CA VAL A 231 -50.23 -3.30 -7.65
C VAL A 231 -50.66 -2.59 -6.37
N GLU A 232 -51.31 -3.27 -5.44
CA GLU A 232 -51.67 -2.75 -4.12
C GLU A 232 -50.44 -2.25 -3.35
N ARG A 233 -49.33 -3.01 -3.37
CA ARG A 233 -48.09 -2.59 -2.71
C ARG A 233 -47.40 -1.39 -3.37
N LEU A 234 -47.51 -1.25 -4.69
CA LEU A 234 -46.97 -0.11 -5.45
C LEU A 234 -47.85 1.14 -5.30
N VAL A 235 -49.17 0.97 -5.31
CA VAL A 235 -50.15 2.06 -5.19
C VAL A 235 -50.27 2.53 -3.73
N GLY A 236 -50.33 1.61 -2.77
CA GLY A 236 -50.39 1.92 -1.34
C GLY A 236 -49.04 2.35 -0.74
N GLY A 237 -47.92 1.96 -1.35
CA GLY A 237 -46.56 2.40 -0.97
C GLY A 237 -46.07 3.67 -1.68
N GLY A 238 -46.78 4.14 -2.72
CA GLY A 238 -46.47 5.38 -3.45
C GLY A 238 -47.28 6.60 -3.00
N GLY A 239 -48.08 6.47 -1.93
CA GLY A 239 -49.00 7.50 -1.43
C GLY A 239 -48.66 8.07 -0.04
N LYS A 240 -47.44 7.87 0.47
CA LYS A 240 -46.93 8.50 1.69
C LYS A 240 -45.45 8.85 1.55
#